data_AF-A0A067QEF9-F1
#
_entry.id   AF-A0A067QEF9-F1
#
_cell.length_a   1.000
_cell.length_b   1.000
_cell.length_c   1.000
_cell.angle_alpha   90.00
_cell.angle_beta   90.00
_cell.angle_gamma   90.00
#
_symmetry.space_group_name_H-M   'P 1'
#
loop_
_entity.id
_entity.type
_entity.pdbx_description
1 polymer ?
#
loop_
_entity_poly.entity_id
_entity_poly.type
_entity_poly.pdbx_seq_one_letter_code
_entity_poly.pdbx_strand_id
1 'polypeptide(L)'
;MLLLQGTDITEAFEVHHVTKTPEYLLKQFFIRSASEPRNSPYTFKDDGFYRTLKRKAQPILTKLPPGPSKESKLCADLLLATFLLLATVAAATYNFVIGLLAGIIFNFLVVIAHNFFHMKDNFRMYYFDLSFMASR
;
A
#
# COMPACT_ATOMS: atom_id res chain seq x y z
N MET A 1 3.64 -12.82 -8.79
CA MET A 1 4.33 -13.11 -7.51
C MET A 1 5.49 -14.09 -7.76
N LEU A 2 6.49 -13.69 -8.54
CA LEU A 2 7.69 -14.50 -8.81
C LEU A 2 8.92 -13.97 -8.04
N LEU A 3 8.93 -12.68 -7.69
CA LEU A 3 10.08 -12.00 -7.09
C LEU A 3 10.49 -12.50 -5.69
N LEU A 4 9.54 -13.01 -4.91
CA LEU A 4 9.78 -13.46 -3.53
C LEU A 4 9.84 -15.00 -3.41
N GLN A 5 9.70 -15.72 -4.52
CA GLN A 5 9.68 -17.19 -4.50
C GLN A 5 11.04 -17.72 -4.02
N GLY A 6 11.01 -18.59 -3.01
CA GLY A 6 12.22 -19.17 -2.42
C GLY A 6 12.92 -18.29 -1.37
N THR A 7 12.36 -17.12 -1.03
CA THR A 7 12.87 -16.25 0.04
C THR A 7 12.09 -16.44 1.35
N ASP A 8 12.71 -16.18 2.51
CA ASP A 8 11.98 -16.11 3.78
C ASP A 8 11.14 -14.82 3.83
N ILE A 9 9.84 -14.97 3.55
CA ILE A 9 8.87 -13.86 3.59
C ILE A 9 8.14 -13.75 4.93
N THR A 10 8.58 -14.43 5.99
CA THR A 10 7.79 -14.51 7.24
C THR A 10 7.51 -13.13 7.82
N GLU A 11 8.48 -12.21 7.81
CA GLU A 11 8.26 -10.86 8.32
C GLU A 11 7.22 -10.11 7.47
N ALA A 12 7.41 -10.09 6.15
CA ALA A 12 6.45 -9.49 5.22
C ALA A 12 5.05 -10.08 5.38
N PHE A 13 4.95 -11.40 5.58
CA PHE A 13 3.69 -12.08 5.83
C PHE A 13 3.06 -11.62 7.14
N GLU A 14 3.82 -11.62 8.24
CA GLU A 14 3.30 -11.31 9.58
C GLU A 14 2.87 -9.86 9.75
N VAL A 15 3.50 -8.91 9.03
CA VAL A 15 3.12 -7.48 9.05
C VAL A 15 1.89 -7.15 8.22
N HIS A 16 1.60 -7.92 7.17
CA HIS A 16 0.44 -7.66 6.31
C HIS A 16 -0.82 -8.45 6.73
N HIS A 17 -0.66 -9.59 7.41
CA HIS A 17 -1.77 -10.48 7.71
C HIS A 17 -2.07 -10.50 9.20
N VAL A 18 -3.04 -9.70 9.65
CA VAL A 18 -3.45 -9.66 11.07
C VAL A 18 -4.39 -10.82 11.43
N THR A 19 -5.16 -11.32 10.48
CA THR A 19 -6.14 -12.40 10.69
C THR A 19 -5.51 -13.79 10.60
N LYS A 20 -6.19 -14.81 11.13
CA LYS A 20 -5.71 -16.20 11.08
C LYS A 20 -5.94 -16.90 9.75
N THR A 21 -6.83 -16.40 8.89
CA THR A 21 -7.17 -17.04 7.61
C THR A 21 -5.94 -17.28 6.72
N PRO A 22 -5.06 -16.29 6.49
CA PRO A 22 -3.85 -16.49 5.70
C PRO A 22 -2.87 -17.49 6.35
N GLU A 23 -2.84 -17.59 7.68
CA GLU A 23 -1.97 -18.52 8.40
C GLU A 23 -2.35 -19.97 8.15
N TYR A 24 -3.66 -20.26 8.02
CA TYR A 24 -4.13 -21.59 7.66
C TYR A 24 -3.76 -21.95 6.22
N LEU A 25 -3.84 -21.00 5.30
CA LEU A 25 -3.43 -21.18 3.90
C LEU A 25 -1.91 -21.40 3.80
N LEU A 26 -1.11 -20.67 4.57
CA LEU A 26 0.35 -20.75 4.53
C LEU A 26 0.87 -22.19 4.78
N LYS A 27 0.17 -22.96 5.62
CA LYS A 27 0.54 -24.37 5.90
C LYS A 27 0.57 -25.25 4.65
N GLN A 28 -0.24 -24.93 3.63
CA GLN A 28 -0.29 -25.68 2.37
C GLN A 28 0.95 -25.45 1.51
N PHE A 29 1.65 -24.32 1.73
CA PHE A 29 2.84 -23.93 0.98
C PHE A 29 4.13 -24.16 1.75
N PHE A 30 4.06 -24.80 2.91
CA PHE A 30 5.24 -25.11 3.72
C PHE A 30 6.04 -26.25 3.08
N ILE A 31 7.28 -25.97 2.67
CA ILE A 31 8.18 -26.96 2.08
C ILE A 31 9.19 -27.47 3.11
N ARG A 32 9.86 -26.56 3.81
CA ARG A 32 10.88 -26.85 4.84
C ARG A 32 11.13 -25.65 5.72
N SER A 33 11.79 -25.86 6.86
CA SER A 33 12.33 -24.78 7.70
C SER A 33 13.51 -24.09 7.03
N ALA A 34 13.71 -22.80 7.35
CA ALA A 34 14.88 -22.04 6.90
C ALA A 34 16.17 -22.62 7.52
N SER A 35 17.24 -22.70 6.72
CA SER A 35 18.57 -23.15 7.17
C SER A 35 19.38 -22.04 7.81
N GLU A 36 19.17 -20.80 7.35
CA GLU A 36 19.88 -19.61 7.82
C GLU A 36 19.05 -18.82 8.83
N PRO A 37 19.67 -18.14 9.80
CA PRO A 37 18.97 -17.25 10.71
C PRO A 37 18.39 -16.04 9.96
N ARG A 38 17.22 -15.57 10.39
CA ARG A 38 16.59 -14.38 9.83
C ARG A 38 17.29 -13.10 10.31
N ASN A 39 17.45 -12.14 9.41
CA ASN A 39 17.86 -10.78 9.75
C ASN A 39 16.66 -9.92 10.21
N SER A 40 16.06 -10.25 11.36
CA SER A 40 14.95 -9.50 11.94
C SER A 40 15.13 -9.39 13.45
N PRO A 41 14.96 -8.21 14.06
CA PRO A 41 15.08 -8.04 15.50
C PRO A 41 13.89 -8.66 16.26
N TYR A 42 12.80 -8.99 15.55
CA TYR A 42 11.59 -9.54 16.16
C TYR A 42 11.49 -11.05 15.98
N THR A 43 11.16 -11.73 17.07
CA THR A 43 10.75 -13.14 17.02
C THR A 43 9.25 -13.26 16.83
N PHE A 44 8.81 -14.19 15.99
CA PHE A 44 7.39 -14.45 15.71
C PHE A 44 6.82 -15.62 16.51
N LYS A 45 7.41 -15.87 17.70
CA LYS A 45 6.94 -16.87 18.66
C LYS A 45 5.54 -16.52 19.15
N ASP A 46 4.72 -17.53 19.43
CA ASP A 46 3.33 -17.34 19.85
C ASP A 46 3.19 -16.53 21.15
N ASP A 47 4.11 -16.69 22.10
CA ASP A 47 4.20 -15.94 23.36
C ASP A 47 5.04 -14.66 23.25
N GLY A 48 5.64 -14.41 22.09
CA GLY A 48 6.51 -13.27 21.85
C GLY A 48 5.78 -11.93 21.71
N PHE A 49 6.57 -10.86 21.65
CA PHE A 49 6.08 -9.48 21.51
C PHE A 49 5.16 -9.32 20.29
N TYR A 50 5.62 -9.72 19.10
CA TYR A 50 4.91 -9.46 17.85
C TYR A 50 3.54 -10.14 17.80
N ARG A 51 3.47 -11.43 18.16
CA ARG A 51 2.22 -12.19 18.21
C ARG A 51 1.27 -11.67 19.29
N THR A 52 1.81 -11.19 20.41
CA THR A 52 1.01 -10.54 21.46
C THR A 52 0.43 -9.21 20.97
N LEU A 53 1.22 -8.37 20.31
CA LEU A 53 0.74 -7.13 19.69
C LEU A 53 -0.36 -7.41 18.67
N LYS A 54 -0.13 -8.35 17.75
CA LYS A 54 -1.09 -8.77 16.72
C LYS A 54 -2.42 -9.24 17.33
N ARG A 55 -2.39 -10.08 18.37
CA ARG A 55 -3.61 -10.52 19.10
C ARG A 55 -4.37 -9.37 19.76
N LYS A 56 -3.66 -8.38 20.34
CA LYS A 56 -4.28 -7.21 20.97
C LYS A 56 -4.85 -6.21 19.96
N ALA A 57 -4.19 -6.05 18.81
CA ALA A 57 -4.61 -5.14 17.75
C ALA A 57 -5.81 -5.68 16.95
N GLN A 58 -5.88 -6.99 16.72
CA GLN A 58 -6.94 -7.63 15.93
C GLN A 58 -8.36 -7.18 16.31
N PRO A 59 -8.83 -7.28 17.58
CA PRO A 59 -10.20 -6.90 17.95
C PRO A 59 -10.48 -5.40 17.81
N ILE A 60 -9.45 -4.55 17.80
CA ILE A 60 -9.57 -3.11 17.58
C ILE A 60 -9.76 -2.86 16.08
N LEU A 61 -8.90 -3.47 15.24
CA LEU A 61 -8.94 -3.32 13.80
C LEU A 61 -10.24 -3.84 13.18
N THR A 62 -10.82 -4.91 13.73
CA THR A 62 -12.12 -5.45 13.26
C THR A 62 -13.30 -4.50 13.49
N LYS A 63 -13.18 -3.51 14.39
CA LYS A 63 -14.23 -2.51 14.63
C LYS A 63 -14.13 -1.31 13.69
N LEU A 64 -13.01 -1.16 12.98
CA LEU A 64 -12.81 -0.05 12.07
C LEU A 64 -13.57 -0.28 10.76
N PRO A 65 -14.13 0.77 10.15
CA PRO A 65 -14.76 0.64 8.85
C PRO A 65 -13.72 0.19 7.81
N PRO A 66 -14.08 -0.72 6.89
CA PRO A 66 -13.16 -1.18 5.87
C PRO A 66 -12.92 -0.10 4.81
N GLY A 67 -11.68 -0.02 4.33
CA GLY A 67 -11.28 0.78 3.18
C GLY A 67 -10.93 2.23 3.47
N PRO A 68 -10.62 3.02 2.43
CA PRO A 68 -10.13 4.37 2.59
C PRO A 68 -11.25 5.26 3.11
N SER A 69 -10.87 6.16 4.01
CA SER A 69 -11.77 7.16 4.57
C SER A 69 -12.33 8.08 3.47
N LYS A 70 -13.44 8.76 3.75
CA LYS A 70 -14.05 9.71 2.80
C LYS A 70 -13.07 10.84 2.47
N GLU A 71 -12.31 11.26 3.48
CA GLU A 71 -11.29 12.29 3.42
C GLU A 71 -10.14 11.86 2.48
N SER A 72 -9.71 10.59 2.55
CA SER A 72 -8.69 10.06 1.64
C SER A 72 -9.15 10.06 0.18
N LYS A 73 -10.41 9.68 -0.09
CA LYS A 73 -11.00 9.73 -1.44
C LYS A 73 -11.10 11.15 -1.95
N LEU A 74 -11.59 12.07 -1.12
CA LEU A 74 -11.72 13.49 -1.46
C LEU A 74 -10.34 14.12 -1.73
N CYS A 75 -9.33 13.78 -0.91
CA CYS A 75 -7.97 14.23 -1.11
C CYS A 75 -7.40 13.78 -2.47
N ALA A 76 -7.62 12.51 -2.85
CA ALA A 76 -7.20 12.00 -4.15
C ALA A 76 -7.85 12.77 -5.32
N ASP A 77 -9.16 13.03 -5.23
CA ASP A 77 -9.89 13.75 -6.27
C ASP A 77 -9.46 15.22 -6.38
N LEU A 78 -9.20 15.88 -5.23
CA LEU A 78 -8.71 17.25 -5.18
C LEU A 78 -7.28 17.39 -5.71
N LEU A 79 -6.41 16.41 -5.43
CA LEU A 79 -5.07 16.36 -6.00
C LEU A 79 -5.12 16.20 -7.52
N LEU A 80 -6.00 15.34 -8.05
CA LEU A 80 -6.21 15.21 -9.49
C LEU A 80 -6.69 16.52 -10.12
N ALA A 81 -7.73 17.13 -9.55
CA ALA A 81 -8.28 18.38 -10.06
C ALA A 81 -7.22 19.51 -10.06
N THR A 82 -6.43 19.59 -8.99
CA THR A 82 -5.36 20.59 -8.84
C THR A 82 -4.22 20.34 -9.82
N PHE A 83 -3.81 19.08 -10.00
CA PHE A 83 -2.82 18.71 -11.00
C PHE A 83 -3.26 19.12 -12.40
N LEU A 84 -4.47 18.74 -12.83
CA LEU A 84 -4.99 19.06 -14.16
C LEU A 84 -5.08 20.58 -14.38
N LEU A 85 -5.53 21.33 -13.36
CA LEU A 85 -5.57 22.79 -13.41
C LEU A 85 -4.17 23.40 -13.58
N LEU A 86 -3.23 23.05 -12.70
CA LEU A 86 -1.87 23.60 -12.73
C LEU A 86 -1.14 23.21 -14.01
N ALA A 87 -1.27 21.97 -14.48
CA ALA A 87 -0.66 21.52 -15.72
C ALA A 87 -1.21 22.29 -16.92
N THR A 88 -2.53 22.52 -16.97
CA THR A 88 -3.17 23.30 -18.05
C THR A 88 -2.71 24.75 -18.02
N VAL A 89 -2.68 25.39 -16.85
CA VAL A 89 -2.22 26.79 -16.70
C VAL A 89 -0.73 26.91 -17.05
N ALA A 90 0.11 25.98 -16.60
CA ALA A 90 1.53 25.96 -16.93
C ALA A 90 1.75 25.88 -18.44
N ALA A 91 1.02 25.00 -19.13
CA ALA A 91 1.09 24.84 -20.58
C ALA A 91 0.58 26.09 -21.32
N ALA A 92 -0.54 26.67 -20.88
CA ALA A 92 -1.13 27.86 -21.51
C ALA A 92 -0.27 29.12 -21.35
N THR A 93 0.49 29.22 -20.25
CA THR A 93 1.32 30.39 -19.93
C THR A 93 2.81 30.17 -20.19
N TYR A 94 3.21 28.97 -20.61
CA TYR A 94 4.61 28.53 -20.72
C TYR A 94 5.41 28.77 -19.42
N ASN A 95 4.75 28.67 -18.26
CA ASN A 95 5.34 28.98 -16.97
C ASN A 95 5.91 27.72 -16.30
N PHE A 96 7.24 27.59 -16.31
CA PHE A 96 7.96 26.46 -15.72
C PHE A 96 7.82 26.36 -14.19
N VAL A 97 7.62 27.46 -13.47
CA VAL A 97 7.41 27.42 -12.01
C VAL A 97 6.08 26.75 -11.68
N ILE A 98 5.02 27.09 -12.42
CA ILE A 98 3.72 26.44 -12.28
C ILE A 98 3.83 24.96 -12.72
N GLY A 99 4.61 24.68 -13.77
CA GLY A 99 4.89 23.31 -14.20
C GLY A 99 5.57 22.46 -13.11
N LEU A 100 6.56 23.03 -12.40
CA LEU A 100 7.21 22.35 -11.28
C LEU A 100 6.22 22.06 -10.14
N LEU A 101 5.38 23.03 -9.79
CA LEU A 101 4.34 22.84 -8.78
C LEU A 101 3.33 21.76 -9.20
N ALA A 102 2.94 21.73 -10.48
CA ALA A 102 2.09 20.68 -11.02
C ALA A 102 2.75 19.30 -10.85
N GLY A 103 4.05 19.17 -11.12
CA GLY A 103 4.81 17.93 -10.91
C GLY A 103 4.85 17.47 -9.45
N ILE A 104 4.96 18.39 -8.49
CA ILE A 104 4.93 18.05 -7.05
C ILE A 104 3.55 17.53 -6.66
N ILE A 105 2.47 18.22 -7.06
CA ILE A 105 1.09 17.78 -6.80
C ILE A 105 0.83 16.42 -7.48
N PHE A 106 1.35 16.24 -8.69
CA PHE A 106 1.27 14.98 -9.42
C PHE A 106 1.94 13.83 -8.67
N ASN A 107 3.12 14.05 -8.09
CA ASN A 107 3.78 13.02 -7.28
C ASN A 107 2.91 12.59 -6.09
N PHE A 108 2.26 13.53 -5.40
CA PHE A 108 1.33 13.19 -4.32
C PHE A 108 0.10 12.43 -4.83
N LEU A 109 -0.44 12.79 -6.00
CA LEU A 109 -1.53 12.06 -6.66
C LEU A 109 -1.14 10.61 -6.95
N VAL A 110 0.06 10.39 -7.49
CA VAL A 110 0.59 9.05 -7.79
C VAL A 110 0.70 8.22 -6.51
N VAL A 111 1.28 8.78 -5.43
CA VAL A 111 1.41 8.09 -4.14
C VAL A 111 0.05 7.74 -3.54
N ILE A 112 -0.93 8.65 -3.56
CA ILE A 112 -2.26 8.34 -3.01
C ILE A 112 -3.02 7.35 -3.90
N ALA A 113 -2.83 7.38 -5.22
CA ALA A 113 -3.45 6.43 -6.16
C ALA A 113 -3.00 4.99 -5.89
N HIS A 114 -1.72 4.77 -5.56
CA HIS A 114 -1.22 3.44 -5.17
C HIS A 114 -1.95 2.85 -3.97
N ASN A 115 -2.41 3.66 -3.01
CA ASN A 115 -3.15 3.16 -1.85
C ASN A 115 -4.44 2.45 -2.28
N PHE A 116 -5.00 2.81 -3.44
CA PHE A 116 -6.19 2.18 -4.00
C PHE A 116 -5.91 0.81 -4.65
N PHE A 117 -4.65 0.40 -4.82
CA PHE A 117 -4.28 -0.96 -5.26
C PHE A 117 -4.48 -2.00 -4.16
N HIS A 118 -4.40 -1.57 -2.90
CA HIS A 118 -4.68 -2.43 -1.74
C HIS A 118 -6.18 -2.62 -1.49
N MET A 119 -7.02 -2.05 -2.35
CA MET A 119 -8.48 -2.08 -2.26
C MET A 119 -9.05 -2.91 -3.42
N LYS A 120 -10.34 -3.24 -3.32
CA LYS A 120 -11.09 -3.75 -4.48
C LYS A 120 -11.02 -2.72 -5.62
N ASP A 121 -10.99 -3.22 -6.86
CA ASP A 121 -11.01 -2.42 -8.09
C ASP A 121 -11.96 -1.23 -8.01
N ASN A 122 -11.38 -0.06 -8.23
CA ASN A 122 -12.06 1.22 -8.15
C ASN A 122 -11.37 2.21 -9.09
N PHE A 123 -12.12 3.17 -9.60
CA PHE A 123 -11.62 4.04 -10.66
C PHE A 123 -10.43 4.94 -10.25
N ARG A 124 -10.22 5.18 -8.95
CA ARG A 124 -9.10 6.03 -8.47
C ARG A 124 -7.75 5.36 -8.62
N MET A 125 -7.71 4.04 -8.79
CA MET A 125 -6.48 3.33 -9.12
C MET A 125 -5.88 3.80 -10.46
N TYR A 126 -6.72 4.17 -11.43
CA TYR A 126 -6.28 4.62 -12.75
C TYR A 126 -5.67 6.04 -12.73
N TYR A 127 -5.76 6.76 -11.62
CA TYR A 127 -5.01 8.01 -11.47
C TYR A 127 -3.50 7.76 -11.52
N PHE A 128 -3.08 6.56 -11.13
CA PHE A 128 -1.71 6.12 -11.23
C PHE A 128 -1.22 6.04 -12.67
N ASP A 129 -2.08 5.68 -13.63
CA ASP A 129 -1.71 5.50 -15.04
C ASP A 129 -1.25 6.79 -15.72
N LEU A 130 -1.64 7.94 -15.16
CA LEU A 130 -1.13 9.26 -15.58
C LEU A 130 0.40 9.37 -15.44
N SER A 131 1.03 8.49 -14.64
CA SER A 131 2.49 8.45 -14.46
C SER A 131 3.22 7.63 -15.50
N PHE A 132 2.48 7.09 -16.48
CA PHE A 132 2.96 6.11 -17.46
C PHE A 132 3.39 4.76 -16.85
N MET A 133 3.13 4.55 -15.56
CA MET A 133 3.13 3.24 -14.94
C MET A 133 1.74 2.60 -15.08
N ALA A 134 1.61 1.31 -14.78
CA ALA A 134 0.34 0.58 -14.96
C ALA A 134 -0.29 0.21 -13.61
N SER A 135 -1.59 0.48 -13.48
CA SER A 135 -2.41 0.02 -12.35
C SER A 135 -2.90 -1.43 -12.49
N ARG A 136 -2.52 -2.12 -13.57
CA ARG A 136 -2.92 -3.49 -13.92
C ARG A 136 -1.73 -4.32 -14.36
#